data_AF-A0A522MJ96-F1
#
_entry.id   AF-A0A522MJ96-F1
#
_cell.length_a   1.000
_cell.length_b   1.000
_cell.length_c   1.000
_cell.angle_alpha   90.00
_cell.angle_beta   90.00
_cell.angle_gamma   90.00
#
_symmetry.space_group_name_H-M   'P 1'
#
loop_
_entity.id
_entity.type
_entity.pdbx_description
1 polymer ?
#
loop_
_entity_poly.entity_id
_entity_poly.type
_entity_poly.pdbx_seq_one_letter_code
_entity_poly.pdbx_strand_id
1 'polypeptide(L)' 'MSELNYRIESSHPMVCRLLPKSLDTTRLMNNCETAVAIAAKSVTKPAGHEIRVVYIPTGEVIFSKSAA' A
#
# COMPACT_ATOMS: atom_id res chain seq x y z
N MET A 1 10.23 -19.67 -5.00
CA MET A 1 9.79 -18.34 -5.50
C MET A 1 8.95 -17.71 -4.41
N SER A 2 9.13 -16.43 -4.08
CA SER A 2 8.26 -15.78 -3.09
C SER A 2 7.00 -15.26 -3.78
N GLU A 3 5.85 -15.82 -3.45
CA GLU A 3 4.56 -15.37 -3.95
C GLU A 3 4.29 -13.91 -3.54
N LEU A 4 3.84 -13.09 -4.50
CA LEU A 4 3.47 -11.69 -4.26
C LEU A 4 2.06 -11.61 -3.68
N ASN A 5 1.94 -11.97 -2.40
CA ASN A 5 0.66 -12.16 -1.74
C ASN A 5 -0.02 -10.88 -1.27
N TYR A 6 0.67 -9.74 -1.26
CA TYR A 6 0.16 -8.50 -0.68
C TYR A 6 0.14 -7.38 -1.70
N ARG A 7 -0.98 -6.67 -1.79
CA ARG A 7 -1.19 -5.56 -2.71
C ARG A 7 -1.51 -4.30 -1.94
N ILE A 8 -0.66 -3.29 -2.08
CA ILE A 8 -0.95 -1.93 -1.60
C ILE A 8 -1.80 -1.25 -2.67
N GLU A 9 -2.91 -0.65 -2.29
CA GLU A 9 -3.87 0.01 -3.17
C GLU A 9 -4.24 1.39 -2.68
N SER A 10 -4.51 2.27 -3.64
CA SER A 10 -5.14 3.57 -3.44
C SER A 10 -5.82 4.01 -4.73
N SER A 11 -6.93 4.74 -4.63
CA SER A 11 -7.56 5.39 -5.79
C SER A 11 -6.79 6.61 -6.30
N HIS A 12 -5.79 7.08 -5.53
CA HIS A 12 -4.98 8.26 -5.84
C HIS A 12 -3.49 7.92 -5.86
N PRO A 13 -2.67 8.63 -6.65
CA PRO A 13 -1.22 8.49 -6.63
C PRO A 13 -0.66 8.55 -5.20
N MET A 14 0.32 7.70 -4.91
CA MET A 14 0.92 7.59 -3.58
C MET A 14 2.39 7.98 -3.60
N VAL A 15 2.85 8.58 -2.50
CA VAL A 15 4.26 8.88 -2.27
C VAL A 15 4.67 8.30 -0.92
N CYS A 16 5.70 7.47 -0.93
CA CYS A 16 6.36 7.00 0.28
C CYS A 16 7.74 7.66 0.38
N ARG A 17 7.98 8.46 1.43
CA ARG A 17 9.28 9.11 1.63
C ARG A 17 10.45 8.14 1.82
N LEU A 18 10.16 6.89 2.20
CA LEU A 18 11.16 5.84 2.40
C LEU A 18 11.56 5.14 1.10
N LEU A 19 10.90 5.45 -0.02
CA LEU A 19 11.18 4.83 -1.31
C LEU A 19 11.67 5.87 -2.31
N PRO A 20 12.70 5.55 -3.12
CA PRO A 20 13.29 6.49 -4.07
C PRO A 20 12.36 6.84 -5.25
N LYS A 21 11.20 6.19 -5.36
CA LYS A 21 10.25 6.36 -6.46
C LYS A 21 8.83 6.53 -5.91
N SER A 22 8.02 7.35 -6.59
CA SER A 22 6.58 7.37 -6.38
C SER A 22 6.00 5.96 -6.49
N LEU A 23 5.04 5.62 -5.63
CA LEU A 23 4.30 4.39 -5.82
C LEU A 23 3.21 4.66 -6.86
N ASP A 24 3.11 3.74 -7.82
CA ASP A 24 1.88 3.59 -8.60
C ASP A 24 0.70 3.35 -7.64
N THR A 25 -0.52 3.56 -8.12
CA THR A 25 -1.75 3.34 -7.34
C THR A 25 -1.87 1.92 -6.79
N THR A 26 -1.10 0.98 -7.36
CA THR A 26 -1.02 -0.42 -6.95
C THR A 26 0.43 -0.88 -6.85
N ARG A 27 0.80 -1.59 -5.77
CA ARG A 27 2.12 -2.20 -5.64
C ARG A 27 2.05 -3.57 -4.98
N LEU A 28 2.74 -4.55 -5.57
CA LEU A 28 2.79 -5.94 -5.11
C LEU A 28 4.00 -6.19 -4.21
N MET A 29 3.81 -6.93 -3.13
CA MET A 29 4.80 -7.25 -2.10
C MET A 29 4.66 -8.73 -1.69
N ASN A 30 5.77 -9.37 -1.33
CA ASN A 30 5.80 -10.75 -0.83
C ASN A 30 5.68 -10.87 0.70
N ASN A 31 5.81 -9.75 1.42
CA ASN A 31 5.82 -9.70 2.88
C ASN A 31 4.77 -8.71 3.42
N CYS A 32 3.97 -9.17 4.39
CA CYS A 32 2.89 -8.39 5.02
C CYS A 32 3.41 -7.15 5.73
N GLU A 33 4.39 -7.34 6.63
CA GLU A 33 4.93 -6.28 7.48
C GLU A 33 5.52 -5.14 6.66
N THR A 34 6.21 -5.49 5.57
CA THR A 34 6.79 -4.52 4.62
C THR A 34 5.68 -3.78 3.87
N ALA A 35 4.64 -4.49 3.40
CA ALA A 35 3.51 -3.87 2.72
C ALA A 35 2.76 -2.89 3.63
N VAL A 36 2.50 -3.29 4.88
CA VAL A 36 1.87 -2.47 5.92
C VAL A 36 2.75 -1.26 6.26
N ALA A 37 4.06 -1.45 6.46
CA ALA A 37 4.96 -0.34 6.76
C ALA A 37 4.99 0.70 5.62
N ILE A 38 5.05 0.25 4.36
CA ILE A 38 5.00 1.15 3.21
C ILE A 38 3.66 1.87 3.14
N ALA A 39 2.53 1.15 3.26
CA ALA A 39 1.20 1.75 3.25
C ALA A 39 1.05 2.80 4.39
N ALA A 40 1.41 2.42 5.61
CA ALA A 40 1.36 3.28 6.80
C ALA A 40 2.21 4.54 6.66
N LYS A 41 3.34 4.50 5.94
CA LYS A 41 4.23 5.66 5.72
C LYS A 41 4.01 6.40 4.39
N SER A 42 3.12 5.89 3.54
CA SER A 42 2.75 6.55 2.28
C SER A 42 1.69 7.63 2.49
N VAL A 43 1.66 8.62 1.62
CA VAL A 43 0.59 9.64 1.57
C VAL A 43 0.02 9.69 0.16
N THR A 44 -1.27 9.97 0.04
CA THR A 44 -1.94 10.19 -1.24
C THR A 44 -1.69 11.60 -1.77
N LYS A 45 -1.80 11.77 -3.09
CA LYS A 45 -1.81 13.07 -3.77
C LYS A 45 -3.05 13.16 -4.67
N PRO A 46 -4.03 14.05 -4.39
CA PRO A 46 -4.14 14.90 -3.19
C PRO A 46 -4.18 14.10 -1.88
N ALA A 47 -3.88 14.74 -0.75
CA ALA A 47 -3.88 14.08 0.55
C ALA A 47 -5.32 13.82 1.05
N GLY A 48 -5.48 12.90 2.00
CA GLY A 48 -6.79 12.59 2.60
C GLY A 48 -7.39 11.26 2.16
N HIS A 49 -6.90 10.68 1.07
CA HIS A 49 -7.49 9.48 0.50
C HIS A 49 -6.95 8.19 1.10
N GLU A 50 -7.77 7.15 1.03
CA GLU A 50 -7.50 5.83 1.57
C GLU A 50 -6.27 5.18 0.92
N ILE A 51 -5.45 4.55 1.74
CA ILE A 51 -4.41 3.59 1.36
C ILE A 51 -4.67 2.30 2.12
N ARG A 52 -4.76 1.18 1.40
CA ARG A 52 -5.01 -0.13 2.00
C ARG A 52 -4.02 -1.19 1.54
N VAL A 53 -3.89 -2.24 2.33
CA VAL A 53 -3.15 -3.46 1.99
C VAL A 53 -4.13 -4.61 1.92
N VAL A 54 -4.13 -5.29 0.78
CA VAL A 54 -4.98 -6.44 0.49
C VAL A 54 -4.14 -7.70 0.44
N TYR A 55 -4.55 -8.74 1.16
CA TYR A 55 -4.02 -10.09 0.97
C TYR A 55 -4.71 -10.73 -0.25
N ILE A 56 -3.96 -10.91 -1.34
CA ILE A 56 -4.49 -11.29 -2.66
C ILE A 56 -5.25 -12.62 -2.64
N PRO A 57 -4.77 -13.69 -1.99
CA PRO A 57 -5.44 -15.00 -2.05
C PRO A 57 -6.88 -15.00 -1.53
N THR A 58 -7.22 -14.13 -0.57
CA THR A 58 -8.57 -14.04 0.01
C THR A 58 -9.30 -12.74 -0.35
N GLY A 59 -8.57 -11.71 -0.78
CA GLY A 59 -9.10 -10.36 -0.97
C GLY A 59 -9.27 -9.58 0.33
N GLU A 60 -8.81 -10.10 1.46
CA GLU A 60 -8.95 -9.47 2.77
C GLU A 60 -8.11 -8.19 2.89
N VAL A 61 -8.70 -7.12 3.44
CA VAL A 61 -7.98 -5.89 3.78
C VAL A 61 -7.36 -6.05 5.16
N ILE A 62 -6.04 -6.24 5.21
CA ILE A 62 -5.29 -6.46 6.46
C ILE A 62 -4.82 -5.15 7.10
N PHE A 63 -4.83 -4.06 6.33
CA PHE A 63 -4.53 -2.72 6.81
C PHE A 63 -5.27 -1.70 5.96
N SER A 64 -5.85 -0.68 6.58
CA SER A 64 -6.36 0.50 5.90
C SER A 64 -6.07 1.74 6.72
N LYS A 65 -5.84 2.86 6.03
CA LYS A 65 -5.87 4.19 6.61
C LYS A 65 -6.44 5.19 5.61
N SER A 66 -7.15 6.18 6.11
CA SER A 66 -7.34 7.49 5.48
C SER A 66 -6.45 8.49 6.22
N ALA A 67 -6.10 9.64 5.63
CA ALA A 67 -5.31 10.61 6.38
C ALA A 67 -6.07 11.05 7.65
N ALA A 68 -5.35 11.07 8.77
CA ALA A 68 -5.72 11.78 9.98
C ALA A 68 -5.12 13.19 9.92
#